data_AF-A0A9P7NSM2-F1
#
_entry.id   AF-A0A9P7NSM2-F1
#
_cell.length_a   1.000
_cell.length_b   1.000
_cell.length_c   1.000
_cell.angle_alpha   90.00
_cell.angle_beta   90.00
_cell.angle_gamma   90.00
#
_symmetry.space_group_name_H-M   'P 1'
#
loop_
_entity.id
_entity.type
_entity.pdbx_description
1 polymer ?
#
loop_
_entity_poly.entity_id
_entity_poly.type
_entity_poly.pdbx_seq_one_letter_code
_entity_poly.pdbx_strand_id
1 'polypeptide(L)'
;MTCHINHDCESNAAHTWNARIHRHTVHAIRDIDVGEEITLSYVRLLTKRKPRQTRYKTCYGFICFCRVGSLPDEQSKERDLSLKQIVSLEDLFDAECRTNPLEALGYVDAETPIYSELGRECESAWVHGCAVTITIAYGDLARARVFVERAVTISGR
;
A
#
# COMPACT_ATOMS: atom_id res chain seq x y z
N MET A 1 -8.76 14.20 -17.90
CA MET A 1 -8.33 12.82 -18.19
C MET A 1 -9.50 11.91 -17.83
N THR A 2 -10.33 11.55 -18.80
CA THR A 2 -11.49 10.66 -18.62
C THR A 2 -10.99 9.22 -18.61
N CYS A 3 -10.45 8.79 -17.48
CA CYS A 3 -10.13 7.39 -17.26
C CYS A 3 -11.45 6.67 -16.89
N HIS A 4 -11.86 5.69 -17.68
CA HIS A 4 -13.07 4.89 -17.45
C HIS A 4 -12.87 3.77 -16.42
N ILE A 5 -11.68 3.64 -15.81
CA ILE A 5 -11.40 2.56 -14.87
C ILE A 5 -12.00 2.92 -13.52
N ASN A 6 -12.94 2.11 -13.04
CA ASN A 6 -13.67 2.34 -11.80
C ASN A 6 -12.79 2.19 -10.56
N HIS A 7 -13.35 2.64 -9.44
CA HIS A 7 -12.68 2.59 -8.15
C HIS A 7 -13.00 1.32 -7.36
N ASP A 8 -11.97 0.72 -6.77
CA ASP A 8 -12.10 -0.17 -5.61
C ASP A 8 -11.05 0.19 -4.54
N CYS A 9 -11.42 0.09 -3.26
CA CYS A 9 -10.51 0.29 -2.13
C CYS A 9 -9.49 -0.85 -1.97
N GLU A 10 -9.81 -2.03 -2.52
CA GLU A 10 -8.93 -3.20 -2.70
C GLU A 10 -8.77 -3.46 -4.22
N SER A 11 -8.25 -2.45 -4.92
CA SER A 11 -8.08 -2.49 -6.38
C SER A 11 -7.17 -3.63 -6.84
N ASN A 12 -7.43 -4.16 -8.03
CA ASN A 12 -6.63 -5.23 -8.64
C ASN A 12 -5.54 -4.72 -9.60
N ALA A 13 -5.54 -3.41 -9.89
CA ALA A 13 -4.51 -2.77 -10.66
C ALA A 13 -3.98 -1.50 -9.97
N ALA A 14 -2.74 -1.15 -10.29
CA ALA A 14 -2.11 0.10 -9.93
C ALA A 14 -1.76 0.88 -11.19
N HIS A 15 -1.78 2.22 -11.08
CA HIS A 15 -1.36 3.10 -12.17
C HIS A 15 -0.08 3.83 -11.79
N THR A 16 0.79 4.06 -12.77
CA THR A 16 2.03 4.83 -12.58
C THR A 16 2.31 5.68 -13.81
N TRP A 17 3.07 6.77 -13.65
CA TRP A 17 3.58 7.55 -14.77
C TRP A 17 4.90 6.96 -15.26
N ASN A 18 4.91 6.47 -16.50
CA ASN A 18 6.13 6.00 -17.13
C ASN A 18 6.81 7.14 -17.88
N ALA A 19 7.86 7.69 -17.28
CA ALA A 19 8.61 8.81 -17.83
C ALA A 19 9.32 8.50 -19.16
N ARG A 20 9.68 7.23 -19.41
CA ARG A 20 10.38 6.82 -20.64
C ARG A 20 9.48 6.89 -21.88
N ILE A 21 8.20 6.55 -21.73
CA ILE A 21 7.24 6.57 -22.84
C ILE A 21 6.23 7.72 -22.73
N HIS A 22 6.38 8.58 -21.71
CA HIS A 22 5.50 9.72 -21.40
C HIS A 22 4.02 9.36 -21.35
N ARG A 23 3.67 8.26 -20.65
CA ARG A 23 2.28 7.80 -20.51
C ARG A 23 2.00 7.25 -19.12
N HIS A 24 0.73 7.32 -18.71
CA HIS A 24 0.24 6.51 -17.61
C HIS A 24 0.16 5.05 -18.05
N THR A 25 0.70 4.16 -17.24
CA THR A 25 0.57 2.71 -17.40
C THR A 25 -0.25 2.15 -16.26
N VAL A 26 -1.00 1.09 -16.55
CA VAL A 26 -1.81 0.36 -15.59
C VAL A 26 -1.31 -1.08 -15.58
N HIS A 27 -1.02 -1.61 -14.40
CA HIS A 27 -0.48 -2.94 -14.21
C HIS A 27 -1.32 -3.67 -13.17
N ALA A 28 -1.61 -4.94 -13.42
CA ALA A 28 -2.20 -5.81 -12.42
C ALA A 28 -1.23 -5.93 -11.21
N ILE A 29 -1.80 -5.96 -10.01
CA ILE A 29 -1.06 -6.15 -8.74
C ILE A 29 -1.47 -7.44 -8.01
N ARG A 30 -2.35 -8.21 -8.64
CA ARG A 30 -2.74 -9.57 -8.30
C ARG A 30 -3.32 -10.24 -9.54
N ASP A 31 -3.53 -11.55 -9.48
CA ASP A 31 -4.29 -12.26 -10.50
C ASP A 31 -5.69 -11.64 -10.68
N ILE A 32 -6.13 -11.57 -11.94
CA ILE A 32 -7.42 -11.03 -12.37
C ILE A 32 -8.12 -12.11 -13.19
N ASP A 33 -9.28 -12.57 -12.72
CA ASP A 33 -10.03 -13.62 -13.38
C ASP A 33 -10.70 -13.12 -14.68
N VAL A 34 -10.98 -14.05 -15.60
CA VAL A 34 -11.70 -13.72 -16.84
C VAL A 34 -13.08 -13.17 -16.51
N GLY A 35 -13.33 -11.92 -16.92
CA GLY A 35 -14.60 -11.22 -16.67
C GLY A 35 -14.61 -10.40 -15.37
N GLU A 36 -13.55 -10.45 -14.56
CA GLU A 36 -13.37 -9.55 -13.42
C GLU A 36 -13.10 -8.12 -13.92
N GLU A 37 -13.74 -7.14 -13.30
CA GLU A 37 -13.53 -5.73 -13.63
C GLU A 37 -12.14 -5.25 -13.18
N ILE A 38 -11.42 -4.56 -14.06
CA ILE A 38 -10.18 -3.88 -13.69
C ILE A 38 -10.53 -2.61 -12.91
N THR A 39 -9.93 -2.43 -11.72
CA THR A 39 -10.21 -1.31 -10.82
C THR A 39 -8.93 -0.65 -10.32
N LEU A 40 -9.01 0.63 -9.94
CA LEU A 40 -7.91 1.42 -9.36
C LEU A 40 -8.31 2.05 -8.02
N SER A 41 -7.36 2.25 -7.11
CA SER A 41 -7.60 3.16 -5.98
C SER A 41 -7.46 4.61 -6.41
N TYR A 42 -8.51 5.41 -6.19
CA TYR A 42 -8.49 6.85 -6.51
C TYR A 42 -7.88 7.71 -5.41
N VAL A 43 -7.80 7.17 -4.20
CA VAL A 43 -7.36 7.90 -3.00
C VAL A 43 -6.22 7.16 -2.31
N ARG A 44 -5.57 7.85 -1.38
CA ARG A 44 -4.55 7.25 -0.52
C ARG A 44 -5.11 6.05 0.24
N LEU A 45 -4.33 4.99 0.17
CA LEU A 45 -4.65 3.64 0.63
C LEU A 45 -4.80 3.54 2.17
N LEU A 46 -4.10 4.41 2.91
CA LEU A 46 -4.09 4.45 4.38
C LEU A 46 -5.11 5.45 4.95
N THR A 47 -6.31 5.52 4.37
CA THR A 47 -7.36 6.45 4.83
C THR A 47 -8.51 5.70 5.50
N LYS A 48 -8.92 6.15 6.69
CA LYS A 48 -10.08 5.63 7.44
C LYS A 48 -11.40 5.73 6.67
N ARG A 49 -12.40 4.91 7.02
CA ARG A 49 -13.69 4.84 6.30
C ARG A 49 -14.38 6.20 6.13
N LYS A 50 -14.58 6.95 7.23
CA LYS A 50 -15.35 8.21 7.19
C LYS A 50 -14.67 9.28 6.31
N PRO A 51 -13.38 9.62 6.50
CA PRO A 51 -12.69 10.55 5.61
C PRO A 51 -12.66 10.08 4.15
N ARG A 52 -12.49 8.77 3.92
CA ARG A 52 -12.48 8.17 2.58
C ARG A 52 -13.82 8.35 1.87
N GLN A 53 -14.94 8.04 2.53
CA GLN A 53 -16.29 8.26 1.98
C GLN A 53 -16.58 9.73 1.71
N THR A 54 -16.19 10.62 2.63
CA THR A 54 -16.31 12.07 2.42
C THR A 54 -15.55 12.49 1.16
N ARG A 55 -14.32 12.00 0.96
CA ARG A 55 -13.49 12.31 -0.21
C ARG A 55 -14.13 11.84 -1.52
N TYR A 56 -14.70 10.64 -1.57
CA TYR A 56 -15.41 10.17 -2.76
C TYR A 56 -16.61 11.05 -3.09
N LYS A 57 -17.40 11.40 -2.07
CA LYS A 57 -18.57 12.24 -2.27
C LYS A 57 -18.20 13.63 -2.76
N THR A 58 -17.17 14.26 -2.16
CA THR A 58 -16.82 15.65 -2.47
C THR A 58 -15.98 15.80 -3.73
N CYS A 59 -15.07 14.87 -4.02
CA CYS A 59 -14.16 14.99 -5.17
C CYS A 59 -14.62 14.22 -6.41
N TYR A 60 -15.43 13.17 -6.24
CA TYR A 60 -15.82 12.27 -7.33
C TYR A 60 -17.35 12.13 -7.47
N GLY A 61 -18.13 12.67 -6.53
CA GLY A 61 -19.59 12.68 -6.63
C GLY A 61 -20.28 11.33 -6.38
N PHE A 62 -19.60 10.34 -5.79
CA PHE A 62 -20.18 9.02 -5.50
C PHE A 62 -19.94 8.54 -4.06
N ILE A 63 -20.70 7.53 -3.64
CA ILE A 63 -20.49 6.79 -2.39
C ILE A 63 -19.86 5.45 -2.77
N CYS A 64 -18.76 5.08 -2.11
CA CYS A 64 -18.09 3.82 -2.42
C CYS A 64 -18.79 2.64 -1.76
N PHE A 65 -19.19 1.65 -2.56
CA PHE A 65 -19.89 0.44 -2.10
C PHE A 65 -19.06 -0.84 -2.29
N CYS A 66 -17.75 -0.73 -2.57
CA CYS A 66 -16.87 -1.90 -2.63
C CYS A 66 -16.88 -2.69 -1.31
N ARG A 67 -16.30 -3.89 -1.32
CA ARG A 67 -16.20 -4.77 -0.15
C ARG A 67 -15.75 -4.01 1.11
N VAL A 68 -14.68 -3.22 1.00
CA VAL A 68 -14.13 -2.42 2.10
C VAL A 68 -15.05 -1.27 2.52
N GLY A 69 -15.71 -0.62 1.55
CA GLY A 69 -16.65 0.47 1.80
C GLY A 69 -17.92 0.02 2.53
N SER A 70 -18.25 -1.27 2.39
CA SER A 70 -19.46 -1.91 2.88
C SER A 70 -19.23 -2.85 4.08
N LEU A 71 -18.02 -2.88 4.65
CA LEU A 71 -17.72 -3.68 5.85
C LEU A 71 -18.68 -3.34 7.01
N PRO A 72 -19.02 -4.33 7.86
CA PRO A 72 -19.67 -4.08 9.14
C PRO A 72 -18.89 -3.07 9.99
N ASP A 73 -19.58 -2.33 10.85
CA ASP A 73 -18.97 -1.28 11.67
C ASP A 73 -17.81 -1.78 12.51
N GLU A 74 -17.90 -2.99 13.06
CA GLU A 74 -16.84 -3.56 13.90
C GLU A 74 -15.58 -3.87 13.08
N GLN A 75 -15.72 -4.58 11.96
CA GLN A 75 -14.61 -4.86 11.03
C GLN A 75 -14.03 -3.56 10.45
N SER A 76 -14.87 -2.55 10.21
CA SER A 76 -14.39 -1.24 9.76
C SER A 76 -13.57 -0.52 10.83
N LYS A 77 -13.90 -0.66 12.11
CA LYS A 77 -13.11 -0.07 13.21
C LYS A 77 -11.79 -0.81 13.38
N GLU A 78 -11.80 -2.13 13.37
CA GLU A 78 -10.58 -2.96 13.41
C GLU A 78 -9.64 -2.56 12.27
N ARG A 79 -10.17 -2.47 11.06
CA ARG A 79 -9.41 -1.99 9.91
C ARG A 79 -8.85 -0.58 10.11
N ASP A 80 -9.65 0.35 10.64
CA ASP A 80 -9.20 1.73 10.91
C ASP A 80 -8.13 1.79 12.01
N LEU A 81 -8.08 0.81 12.93
CA LEU A 81 -7.02 0.66 13.93
C LEU A 81 -5.72 0.14 13.29
N SER A 82 -5.80 -0.90 12.46
CA SER A 82 -4.64 -1.41 11.69
C SER A 82 -4.03 -0.31 10.81
N LEU A 83 -4.86 0.48 10.12
CA LEU A 83 -4.39 1.63 9.34
C LEU A 83 -3.70 2.68 10.21
N LYS A 84 -4.21 2.94 11.43
CA LYS A 84 -3.58 3.89 12.36
C LYS A 84 -2.22 3.38 12.84
N GLN A 85 -2.08 2.08 13.06
CA GLN A 85 -0.82 1.47 13.45
C GLN A 85 0.22 1.60 12.34
N ILE A 86 -0.13 1.31 11.09
CA ILE A 86 0.78 1.51 9.93
C ILE A 86 1.26 2.95 9.87
N VAL A 87 0.35 3.93 9.88
CA VAL A 87 0.74 5.35 9.83
C VAL A 87 1.68 5.72 10.98
N SER A 88 1.44 5.19 12.18
CA SER A 88 2.33 5.44 13.32
C SER A 88 3.70 4.80 13.16
N LEU A 89 3.81 3.64 12.51
CA LEU A 89 5.07 2.97 12.25
C LEU A 89 5.85 3.69 11.14
N GLU A 90 5.17 4.15 10.09
CA GLU A 90 5.74 4.99 9.02
C GLU A 90 6.31 6.30 9.61
N ASP A 91 5.57 6.97 10.48
CA ASP A 91 6.03 8.20 11.15
C ASP A 91 7.29 7.97 12.01
N LEU A 92 7.34 6.84 12.74
CA LEU A 92 8.50 6.46 13.55
C LEU A 92 9.70 6.08 12.67
N PHE A 93 9.45 5.36 11.57
CA PHE A 93 10.47 5.03 10.59
C PHE A 93 11.11 6.29 9.99
N ASP A 94 10.30 7.24 9.55
CA ASP A 94 10.79 8.49 8.97
C ASP A 94 11.63 9.31 9.97
N ALA A 95 11.26 9.29 11.26
CA ALA A 95 12.00 9.94 12.32
C ALA A 95 13.37 9.29 12.59
N GLU A 96 13.42 7.95 12.62
CA GLU A 96 14.60 7.21 13.09
C GLU A 96 15.52 6.70 11.97
N CYS A 97 15.07 6.67 10.71
CA CYS A 97 15.79 6.02 9.59
C CYS A 97 17.23 6.49 9.39
N ARG A 98 17.57 7.71 9.80
CA ARG A 98 18.91 8.32 9.67
C ARG A 98 19.74 8.26 10.96
N THR A 99 19.10 8.11 12.11
CA THR A 99 19.73 8.22 13.43
C THR A 99 19.86 6.87 14.10
N ASN A 100 18.82 6.05 14.01
CA ASN A 100 18.76 4.71 14.58
C ASN A 100 18.27 3.69 13.55
N PRO A 101 19.11 3.32 12.56
CA PRO A 101 18.70 2.46 11.45
C PRO A 101 18.25 1.07 11.90
N LEU A 102 18.78 0.53 13.00
CA LEU A 102 18.35 -0.78 13.51
C LEU A 102 16.93 -0.73 14.08
N GLU A 103 16.59 0.32 14.82
CA GLU A 103 15.23 0.53 15.34
C GLU A 103 14.24 0.79 14.20
N ALA A 104 14.64 1.61 13.20
CA ALA A 104 13.83 1.86 12.01
C ALA A 104 13.46 0.57 11.26
N LEU A 105 14.40 -0.36 11.13
CA LEU A 105 14.13 -1.66 10.51
C LEU A 105 13.14 -2.52 11.32
N GLY A 106 13.11 -2.38 12.64
CA GLY A 106 12.11 -3.01 13.49
C GLY A 106 10.68 -2.56 13.16
N TYR A 107 10.49 -1.30 12.79
CA TYR A 107 9.17 -0.79 12.37
C TYR A 107 8.72 -1.40 11.03
N VAL A 108 9.64 -1.56 10.07
CA VAL A 108 9.36 -2.24 8.79
C VAL A 108 8.91 -3.69 9.01
N ASP A 109 9.61 -4.42 9.88
CA ASP A 109 9.23 -5.80 10.22
C ASP A 109 7.84 -5.84 10.90
N ALA A 110 7.52 -4.86 11.76
CA ALA A 110 6.23 -4.77 12.46
C ALA A 110 5.05 -4.45 11.53
N GLU A 111 5.26 -3.75 10.41
CA GLU A 111 4.20 -3.43 9.44
C GLU A 111 3.80 -4.63 8.58
N THR A 112 4.73 -5.55 8.32
CA THR A 112 4.52 -6.70 7.42
C THR A 112 3.26 -7.53 7.75
N PRO A 113 3.03 -8.00 8.99
CA PRO A 113 1.81 -8.73 9.32
C PRO A 113 0.54 -7.90 9.12
N ILE A 114 0.59 -6.58 9.39
CA ILE A 114 -0.57 -5.69 9.26
C ILE A 114 -0.97 -5.55 7.79
N TYR A 115 0.01 -5.39 6.88
CA TYR A 115 -0.27 -5.36 5.45
C TYR A 115 -0.84 -6.68 4.92
N SER A 116 -0.36 -7.82 5.44
CA SER A 116 -0.90 -9.14 5.07
C SER A 116 -2.36 -9.31 5.49
N GLU A 117 -2.71 -8.91 6.72
CA GLU A 117 -4.10 -8.96 7.21
C GLU A 117 -5.05 -8.09 6.38
N LEU A 118 -4.53 -6.99 5.82
CA LEU A 118 -5.29 -6.08 4.99
C LEU A 118 -5.35 -6.49 3.50
N GLY A 119 -4.68 -7.57 3.08
CA GLY A 119 -4.56 -7.96 1.66
C GLY A 119 -3.85 -6.89 0.83
N ARG A 120 -2.79 -6.31 1.39
CA ARG A 120 -2.03 -5.16 0.86
C ARG A 120 -0.55 -5.48 0.74
N GLU A 121 -0.27 -6.65 0.17
CA GLU A 121 1.08 -7.18 0.05
C GLU A 121 1.93 -6.30 -0.87
N CYS A 122 1.37 -5.76 -1.97
CA CYS A 122 2.10 -4.86 -2.86
C CYS A 122 2.67 -3.64 -2.11
N GLU A 123 1.92 -3.07 -1.16
CA GLU A 123 2.38 -1.98 -0.31
C GLU A 123 3.46 -2.45 0.68
N SER A 124 3.36 -3.67 1.23
CA SER A 124 4.43 -4.25 2.04
C SER A 124 5.75 -4.36 1.26
N ALA A 125 5.72 -4.70 -0.03
CA ALA A 125 6.94 -4.77 -0.86
C ALA A 125 7.64 -3.40 -0.99
N TRP A 126 6.86 -2.30 -1.02
CA TRP A 126 7.42 -0.95 -1.04
C TRP A 126 8.20 -0.64 0.24
N VAL A 127 7.64 -0.97 1.40
CA VAL A 127 8.28 -0.75 2.71
C VAL A 127 9.60 -1.53 2.82
N HIS A 128 9.63 -2.77 2.31
CA HIS A 128 10.87 -3.54 2.20
C HIS A 128 11.92 -2.84 1.32
N GLY A 129 11.51 -2.15 0.25
CA GLY A 129 12.40 -1.32 -0.58
C GLY A 129 13.04 -0.16 0.19
N CYS A 130 12.30 0.47 1.10
CA CYS A 130 12.84 1.49 2.01
C CYS A 130 13.92 0.89 2.93
N ALA A 131 13.68 -0.30 3.49
CA ALA A 131 14.65 -1.02 4.30
C ALA A 131 15.92 -1.40 3.53
N VAL A 132 15.81 -1.80 2.25
CA VAL A 132 16.96 -2.04 1.36
C VAL A 132 17.81 -0.77 1.21
N THR A 133 17.16 0.38 1.01
CA THR A 133 17.87 1.65 0.82
C THR A 133 18.71 2.00 2.06
N ILE A 134 18.14 1.87 3.26
CA ILE A 134 18.85 2.16 4.51
C ILE A 134 19.97 1.15 4.74
N THR A 135 19.70 -0.15 4.62
CA THR A 135 20.73 -1.18 4.86
C THR A 135 21.94 -1.03 3.94
N ILE A 136 21.72 -0.71 2.65
CA ILE A 136 22.81 -0.39 1.71
C ILE A 136 23.58 0.86 2.14
N ALA A 137 22.88 1.93 2.56
CA ALA A 137 23.52 3.18 2.97
C ALA A 137 24.48 3.01 4.16
N TYR A 138 24.21 2.04 5.04
CA TYR A 138 25.07 1.70 6.19
C TYR A 138 25.99 0.49 5.94
N GLY A 139 26.06 -0.02 4.70
CA GLY A 139 26.96 -1.12 4.33
C GLY A 139 26.53 -2.51 4.78
N ASP A 140 25.30 -2.67 5.29
CA ASP A 140 24.74 -3.96 5.70
C ASP A 140 24.12 -4.71 4.51
N LEU A 141 25.00 -5.19 3.64
CA LEU A 141 24.59 -5.91 2.42
C LEU A 141 23.91 -7.25 2.72
N ALA A 142 24.24 -7.87 3.85
CA ALA A 142 23.61 -9.13 4.26
C ALA A 142 22.13 -8.93 4.54
N ARG A 143 21.75 -7.91 5.32
CA ARG A 143 20.35 -7.60 5.59
C ARG A 143 19.64 -7.00 4.36
N ALA A 144 20.35 -6.21 3.55
CA ALA A 144 19.80 -5.70 2.29
C ALA A 144 19.31 -6.84 1.39
N ARG A 145 20.11 -7.92 1.26
CA ARG A 145 19.73 -9.11 0.48
C ARG A 145 18.43 -9.75 0.99
N VAL A 146 18.26 -9.90 2.29
CA VAL A 146 17.04 -10.47 2.89
C VAL A 146 15.81 -9.63 2.54
N PHE A 147 15.90 -8.31 2.64
CA PHE A 147 14.77 -7.43 2.30
C PHE A 147 14.46 -7.40 0.80
N VAL A 148 15.48 -7.51 -0.07
CA VAL A 148 15.27 -7.71 -1.51
C VAL A 148 14.51 -9.00 -1.78
N GLU A 149 14.93 -10.12 -1.18
CA GLU A 149 14.29 -11.43 -1.36
C GLU A 149 12.81 -11.38 -0.93
N ARG A 150 12.50 -10.70 0.18
CA ARG A 150 11.11 -10.49 0.63
C ARG A 150 10.31 -9.63 -0.35
N ALA A 151 10.84 -8.48 -0.78
CA ALA A 151 10.15 -7.59 -1.71
C ALA A 151 9.86 -8.25 -3.06
N VAL A 152 10.81 -9.03 -3.59
CA VAL A 152 10.66 -9.78 -4.84
C VAL A 152 9.64 -10.91 -4.70
N THR A 153 9.65 -11.64 -3.58
CA THR A 153 8.68 -12.72 -3.34
C THR A 153 7.25 -12.20 -3.33
N ILE A 154 7.04 -10.99 -2.81
CA ILE A 154 5.75 -10.33 -2.79
C ILE A 154 5.35 -9.81 -4.18
N SER A 155 6.29 -9.19 -4.90
CA SER A 155 6.02 -8.54 -6.20
C SER A 155 6.00 -9.49 -7.40
N GLY A 156 6.45 -10.74 -7.21
CA GLY A 156 6.55 -11.76 -8.26
C GLY A 156 5.41 -12.78 -8.26
N ARG A 157 4.39 -12.59 -7.42
CA ARG A 157 3.10 -13.28 -7.47
C ARG A 157 2.12 -12.42 -8.24
#